data_AF-A0A7C0UET9-F1
#
_entry.id   AF-A0A7C0UET9-F1
#
_cell.length_a   1.000
_cell.length_b   1.000
_cell.length_c   1.000
_cell.angle_alpha   90.00
_cell.angle_beta   90.00
_cell.angle_gamma   90.00
#
_symmetry.space_group_name_H-M   'P 1'
#
loop_
_entity.id
_entity.type
_entity.pdbx_description
1 polymer ?
#
loop_
_entity_poly.entity_id
_entity_poly.type
_entity_poly.pdbx_seq_one_letter_code
_entity_poly.pdbx_strand_id
1 'polypeptide(L)'
;MDPLKKINIIEYRDGSFSESADSVTSEKRLRIFSNDKEVLSLLCTPTMVRELVVGFALSEGLVENKGRKDLQQPWCAERIEIMWKQDEIEVHL
;
A
#
# COMPACT_ATOMS: atom_id res chain seq x y z
N MET A 1 6.64 3.06 9.19
CA MET A 1 5.76 4.25 9.22
C MET A 1 4.74 4.05 10.32
N ASP A 2 4.31 5.11 11.01
CA ASP A 2 3.27 5.00 12.03
C ASP A 2 1.91 4.77 11.33
N PRO A 3 1.21 3.64 11.59
CA PRO A 3 -0.11 3.38 11.00
C PRO A 3 -1.19 4.32 11.52
N LEU A 4 -0.93 5.05 12.63
CA LEU A 4 -1.87 5.98 13.22
C LEU A 4 -1.29 7.40 13.18
N LYS A 5 -2.17 8.39 13.06
CA LYS A 5 -1.85 9.80 13.28
C LYS A 5 -2.86 10.39 14.25
N LYS A 6 -2.38 11.26 15.15
CA LYS A 6 -3.25 12.04 16.01
C LYS A 6 -3.74 13.28 15.27
N ILE A 7 -5.04 13.54 15.32
CA ILE A 7 -5.66 14.76 14.81
C ILE A 7 -6.49 15.42 15.91
N ASN A 8 -6.55 16.75 15.89
CA ASN A 8 -7.50 17.48 16.71
C ASN A 8 -8.87 17.42 16.04
N ILE A 9 -9.89 17.08 16.82
CA ILE A 9 -11.28 17.00 16.37
C ILE A 9 -12.14 17.90 17.25
N ILE A 10 -13.30 18.26 16.71
CA ILE A 10 -14.39 18.83 17.48
C ILE A 10 -15.40 17.71 17.68
N GLU A 11 -15.59 17.29 18.93
CA GLU A 11 -16.61 16.32 19.31
C GLU A 11 -17.89 17.05 19.71
N TYR A 12 -19.04 16.55 19.26
CA TYR A 12 -20.35 17.01 19.73
C TYR A 12 -21.01 15.92 20.56
N ARG A 13 -21.30 16.22 21.83
CA ARG A 13 -21.94 15.28 22.77
C ARG A 13 -22.88 16.04 23.71
N ASP A 14 -24.09 15.52 23.88
CA ASP A 14 -25.11 16.04 24.81
C ASP A 14 -25.38 17.55 24.68
N GLY A 15 -25.49 18.06 23.45
CA GLY A 15 -25.77 19.48 23.22
C GLY A 15 -24.54 20.40 23.29
N SER A 16 -23.35 19.86 23.56
CA SER A 16 -22.11 20.62 23.72
C SER A 16 -21.04 20.22 22.71
N PHE A 17 -20.19 21.18 22.32
CA PHE A 17 -19.00 20.95 21.52
C PHE A 17 -17.75 20.99 22.41
N SER A 18 -16.81 20.09 22.18
CA SER A 18 -15.51 20.05 22.87
C SER A 18 -14.39 19.73 21.89
N GLU A 19 -13.20 20.30 22.11
CA GLU A 19 -12.00 19.88 21.40
C GLU A 19 -11.42 18.62 22.05
N SER A 20 -11.04 17.65 21.23
CA SER A 20 -10.36 16.42 21.67
C SER A 20 -9.37 15.94 20.62
N ALA A 21 -8.53 14.96 20.96
CA ALA A 21 -7.51 14.42 20.05
C ALA A 21 -7.76 12.94 19.78
N ASP A 22 -8.01 12.60 18.52
CA ASP A 22 -8.33 11.23 18.11
C ASP A 22 -7.23 10.61 17.23
N SER A 23 -7.10 9.29 17.29
CA SER A 23 -6.17 8.51 16.47
C SER A 23 -6.90 8.05 15.21
N VAL A 24 -6.45 8.50 14.06
CA VAL A 24 -6.96 8.06 12.75
C VAL A 24 -5.90 7.29 11.99
N THR A 25 -6.33 6.44 11.06
CA THR A 25 -5.41 5.67 10.21
C THR A 25 -4.65 6.60 9.28
N SER A 26 -3.33 6.38 9.18
CA SER A 26 -2.47 7.01 8.19
C SER A 26 -2.69 6.32 6.84
N GLU A 27 -2.95 7.09 5.79
CA GLU A 27 -3.11 6.57 4.42
C GLU A 27 -2.12 7.22 3.47
N LYS A 28 -1.68 6.46 2.46
CA LYS A 28 -0.80 6.94 1.40
C LYS A 28 -1.21 6.32 0.07
N ARG A 29 -0.97 7.05 -1.02
CA ARG A 29 -1.19 6.51 -2.37
C ARG A 29 -0.13 5.45 -2.66
N LEU A 30 -0.56 4.24 -2.97
CA LEU A 30 0.26 3.15 -3.50
C LEU A 30 0.01 3.03 -4.99
N ARG A 31 1.08 3.02 -5.79
CA ARG A 31 1.07 2.76 -7.23
C ARG A 31 1.91 1.53 -7.52
N ILE A 32 1.34 0.56 -8.22
CA ILE A 32 2.04 -0.67 -8.61
C ILE A 32 2.31 -0.61 -10.10
N PHE A 33 3.54 -0.91 -10.49
CA PHE A 33 4.01 -0.95 -11.87
C PHE A 33 4.47 -2.34 -12.23
N SER A 34 4.21 -2.76 -13.47
CA SER A 34 4.78 -3.96 -14.07
C SER A 34 5.28 -3.59 -15.47
N ASN A 35 6.56 -3.87 -15.76
CA ASN A 35 7.22 -3.45 -17.00
C ASN A 35 6.98 -1.96 -17.31
N ASP A 36 7.23 -1.09 -16.32
CA ASP A 36 7.07 0.37 -16.38
C ASP A 36 5.64 0.88 -16.66
N LYS A 37 4.64 -0.01 -16.68
CA LYS A 37 3.23 0.35 -16.82
C LYS A 37 2.53 0.27 -15.47
N GLU A 38 1.84 1.35 -15.10
CA GLU A 38 0.98 1.34 -13.91
C GLU A 38 -0.17 0.35 -14.09
N VAL A 39 -0.30 -0.58 -13.13
CA VAL A 39 -1.35 -1.61 -13.11
C VAL A 39 -2.40 -1.36 -12.02
N LEU A 40 -2.05 -0.62 -10.97
CA LEU A 40 -2.94 -0.29 -9.86
C LEU A 40 -2.54 1.03 -9.19
N SER A 41 -3.55 1.79 -8.74
CA SER A 41 -3.38 2.95 -7.84
C SER A 41 -4.47 2.94 -6.78
N LEU A 42 -4.10 2.90 -5.50
CA LEU A 42 -5.03 2.87 -4.37
C LEU A 42 -4.50 3.63 -3.15
N LEU A 43 -5.33 3.84 -2.14
CA LEU A 43 -4.91 4.30 -0.82
C LEU A 43 -4.69 3.09 0.09
N CYS A 44 -3.58 3.07 0.82
CA CYS A 44 -3.34 2.03 1.84
C CYS A 44 -2.69 2.62 3.09
N THR A 45 -2.82 1.91 4.20
CA THR A 45 -1.94 2.12 5.35
C THR A 45 -0.50 1.78 4.92
N PRO A 46 0.49 2.67 5.14
CA PRO A 46 1.86 2.50 4.66
C PRO A 46 2.68 1.52 5.53
N THR A 47 2.12 0.35 5.78
CA THR A 47 2.69 -0.75 6.58
C THR A 47 2.55 -2.05 5.81
N MET A 48 3.53 -2.95 5.90
CA MET A 48 3.51 -4.25 5.21
C MET A 48 3.22 -4.15 3.70
N VAL A 49 3.75 -3.11 3.04
CA VAL A 49 3.48 -2.83 1.61
C VAL A 49 3.98 -3.96 0.72
N ARG A 50 5.11 -4.59 1.05
CA ARG A 50 5.62 -5.72 0.28
C ARG A 50 4.61 -6.87 0.29
N GLU A 51 4.13 -7.25 1.47
CA GLU A 51 3.15 -8.33 1.66
C GLU A 51 1.83 -8.02 0.94
N LEU A 52 1.35 -6.77 1.04
CA LEU A 52 0.17 -6.30 0.31
C LEU A 52 0.35 -6.47 -1.21
N VAL A 53 1.47 -5.99 -1.76
CA VAL A 53 1.72 -6.05 -3.21
C VAL A 53 1.93 -7.49 -3.69
N VAL A 54 2.66 -8.31 -2.93
CA VAL A 54 2.85 -9.74 -3.24
C VAL A 54 1.49 -10.46 -3.25
N GLY A 55 0.67 -10.26 -2.22
CA GLY A 55 -0.65 -10.86 -2.12
C GLY A 55 -1.59 -10.42 -3.24
N PHE A 56 -1.60 -9.12 -3.56
CA PHE A 56 -2.33 -8.57 -4.70
C PHE A 56 -1.87 -9.19 -6.02
N ALA A 57 -0.57 -9.18 -6.28
CA ALA A 57 0.00 -9.68 -7.53
C ALA A 57 -0.30 -11.17 -7.76
N LEU A 58 -0.26 -11.98 -6.70
CA LEU A 58 -0.65 -13.40 -6.77
C LEU A 58 -2.16 -13.57 -6.98
N SER A 59 -2.98 -12.76 -6.31
CA SER A 59 -4.45 -12.87 -6.37
C SER A 59 -5.01 -12.45 -7.73
N GLU A 60 -4.42 -11.42 -8.34
CA GLU A 60 -4.81 -10.91 -9.67
C GLU A 60 -4.09 -11.63 -10.82
N GLY A 61 -3.22 -12.59 -10.52
CA GLY A 61 -2.45 -13.32 -11.55
C GLY A 61 -1.43 -12.46 -12.29
N LEU A 62 -0.98 -11.34 -11.68
CA LEU A 62 0.12 -10.53 -12.21
C LEU A 62 1.46 -11.28 -12.15
N VAL A 63 1.59 -12.20 -11.20
CA VAL A 63 2.78 -13.03 -11.00
C VAL A 63 2.37 -14.48 -10.78
N GLU A 64 3.05 -15.42 -11.44
CA GLU A 64 2.75 -16.85 -11.35
C GLU A 64 3.79 -17.58 -10.49
N ASN A 65 3.33 -18.34 -9.50
CA ASN A 65 4.19 -19.14 -8.61
C ASN A 65 4.72 -20.42 -9.29
N LYS A 66 4.05 -20.87 -10.36
CA LYS A 66 4.50 -22.01 -11.16
C LYS A 66 5.31 -21.44 -12.31
N GLY A 67 6.61 -21.71 -12.35
CA GLY A 67 7.44 -21.35 -13.50
C GLY A 67 6.77 -21.81 -14.80
N ARG A 68 6.25 -20.84 -15.55
CA ARG A 68 5.88 -21.00 -16.96
C ARG A 68 7.10 -21.57 -17.68
N LYS A 69 6.96 -22.70 -18.39
CA LYS A 69 8.08 -23.39 -19.08
C LYS A 69 8.79 -22.48 -20.10
N ASP A 70 8.16 -21.37 -20.47
CA ASP A 70 8.60 -20.31 -21.37
C ASP A 70 9.29 -19.12 -20.66
N LEU A 71 9.21 -19.00 -19.34
CA LEU A 71 9.90 -17.95 -18.58
C LEU A 71 11.31 -18.40 -18.18
N GLN A 72 12.30 -17.56 -18.49
CA GLN A 72 13.72 -17.85 -18.23
C GLN A 72 14.06 -17.91 -16.73
N GLN A 73 13.24 -17.34 -15.84
CA GLN A 73 13.44 -17.36 -14.39
C GLN A 73 12.10 -17.35 -13.63
N PRO A 74 12.00 -18.06 -12.49
CA PRO A 74 10.83 -18.00 -11.61
C PRO A 74 10.67 -16.60 -11.00
N TRP A 75 9.42 -16.22 -10.71
CA TRP A 75 9.15 -14.98 -9.99
C TRP A 75 9.65 -15.04 -8.54
N CYS A 76 10.17 -13.91 -8.03
CA CYS A 76 10.82 -13.82 -6.73
C CYS A 76 10.43 -12.48 -6.07
N ALA A 77 9.73 -12.56 -4.92
CA ALA A 77 9.16 -11.41 -4.22
C ALA A 77 10.24 -10.43 -3.70
N GLU A 78 11.47 -10.91 -3.54
CA GLU A 78 12.63 -10.13 -3.14
C GLU A 78 13.10 -9.17 -4.24
N ARG A 79 12.69 -9.39 -5.49
CA ARG A 79 13.02 -8.51 -6.64
C ARG A 79 12.13 -7.28 -6.75
N ILE A 80 11.07 -7.20 -5.94
CA ILE A 80 10.19 -6.03 -5.92
C ILE A 80 10.94 -4.83 -5.35
N GLU A 81 10.98 -3.75 -6.12
CA GLU A 81 11.53 -2.46 -5.73
C GLU A 81 10.43 -1.58 -5.15
N ILE A 82 10.66 -1.02 -3.95
CA ILE A 82 9.71 -0.14 -3.25
C ILE A 82 10.35 1.22 -3.05
N MET A 83 9.78 2.25 -3.68
CA MET A 83 10.22 3.64 -3.56
C MET A 83 9.24 4.43 -2.69
N TRP A 84 9.74 4.89 -1.55
CA TRP A 84 8.99 5.72 -0.62
C TRP A 84 9.21 7.20 -0.95
N LYS A 85 8.18 7.86 -1.50
CA LYS A 85 8.19 9.30 -1.78
C LYS A 85 7.44 10.05 -0.68
N GLN A 86 7.32 11.38 -0.81
CA GLN A 86 6.59 12.20 0.17
C GLN A 86 5.11 11.85 0.23
N ASP A 87 4.41 11.84 -0.91
CA ASP A 87 2.94 11.68 -0.97
C ASP A 87 2.48 10.32 -1.48
N GLU A 88 3.39 9.52 -2.02
CA GLU A 88 3.08 8.21 -2.61
C GLU A 88 4.16 7.16 -2.32
N ILE A 89 3.80 5.92 -2.63
CA ILE A 89 4.66 4.74 -2.62
C ILE A 89 4.56 4.15 -4.02
N GLU A 90 5.70 3.99 -4.68
CA GLU A 90 5.76 3.30 -5.97
C GLU A 90 6.38 1.92 -5.75
N VAL A 91 5.76 0.91 -6.35
CA VAL A 91 6.22 -0.47 -6.27
C VAL A 91 6.35 -1.04 -7.66
N HIS A 92 7.53 -1.54 -8.01
CA HIS A 92 7.83 -2.08 -9.33
C HIS A 92 8.02 -3.59 -9.22
N LEU A 93 7.21 -4.32 -9.98
CA LEU A 93 7.21 -5.79 -10.10
C LEU A 93 8.15 -6.27 -11.21
#